data_AF-A0A5S5AG19-F1
#
_entry.id   AF-A0A5S5AG19-F1
#
_cell.length_a   1.000
_cell.length_b   1.000
_cell.length_c   1.000
_cell.angle_alpha   90.00
_cell.angle_beta   90.00
_cell.angle_gamma   90.00
#
_symmetry.space_group_name_H-M   'P 1'
#
loop_
_entity.id
_entity.type
_entity.pdbx_description
1 polymer ?
#
loop_
_entity_poly.entity_id
_entity_poly.type
_entity_poly.pdbx_seq_one_letter_code
_entity_poly.pdbx_strand_id
1 'polypeptide(L)' 'MTKGRNTTLEERIEIVKYCLEHNRNYIETAEKYQVSYQQVRSWVIKYD' A
#
# COMPACT_ATOMS: atom_id res chain seq x y z
N MET A 1 14.12 -4.38 11.89
CA MET A 1 13.07 -3.51 11.30
C MET A 1 13.67 -2.87 10.05
N THR A 2 13.43 -3.46 8.88
CA THR A 2 13.82 -2.83 7.61
C THR A 2 13.08 -1.50 7.53
N LYS A 3 13.82 -0.39 7.44
CA LYS A 3 13.24 0.92 7.15
C LYS A 3 12.51 0.77 5.80
N GLY A 4 11.18 0.72 5.83
CA GLY A 4 10.39 0.77 4.60
C GLY A 4 10.74 2.05 3.82
N ARG A 5 10.61 2.03 2.49
CA ARG A 5 10.90 3.22 1.68
C ARG A 5 10.07 4.41 2.15
N ASN A 6 10.62 5.61 2.01
CA ASN A 6 9.83 6.82 2.21
C ASN A 6 8.83 6.93 1.06
N THR A 7 7.54 6.95 1.42
CA THR A 7 6.42 7.14 0.48
C THR A 7 5.75 8.47 0.75
N THR A 8 5.36 9.19 -0.31
CA THR A 8 4.61 10.45 -0.21
C THR A 8 3.13 10.15 0.05
N LEU A 9 2.35 11.17 0.45
CA LEU A 9 0.91 11.01 0.65
C LEU A 9 0.20 10.65 -0.65
N GLU A 10 0.56 11.31 -1.75
CA GLU A 10 0.01 11.07 -3.08
C GLU A 10 0.26 9.63 -3.54
N GLU A 11 1.48 9.14 -3.35
CA GLU A 11 1.86 7.77 -3.67
C GLU A 11 1.07 6.76 -2.81
N ARG A 12 0.87 7.03 -1.52
CA ARG A 12 0.03 6.16 -0.67
C ARG A 12 -1.42 6.11 -1.16
N ILE A 13 -1.97 7.23 -1.62
CA ILE A 13 -3.32 7.28 -2.19
C ILE A 13 -3.38 6.44 -3.46
N GLU A 14 -2.38 6.53 -4.34
CA GLU A 14 -2.29 5.69 -5.54
C GLU A 14 -2.21 4.20 -5.17
N ILE A 15 -1.36 3.83 -4.22
CA ILE A 15 -1.21 2.44 -3.74
C ILE A 15 -2.53 1.90 -3.19
N VAL A 16 -3.25 2.71 -2.40
CA VAL A 16 -4.55 2.32 -1.84
C VAL A 16 -5.59 2.12 -2.94
N LYS A 17 -5.68 3.04 -3.91
CA LYS A 17 -6.60 2.91 -5.05
C LYS A 17 -6.29 1.66 -5.87
N TYR A 18 -5.02 1.45 -6.22
CA TYR A 18 -4.58 0.24 -6.93
C TYR A 18 -5.00 -1.03 -6.17
N CYS A 19 -4.77 -1.07 -4.85
CA CYS A 19 -5.14 -2.21 -4.01
C CYS A 19 -6.65 -2.47 -4.03
N LEU A 20 -7.48 -1.43 -3.94
CA LEU A 20 -8.93 -1.55 -3.96
C LEU A 20 -9.45 -2.05 -5.32
N GLU A 21 -8.87 -1.57 -6.43
CA GLU A 21 -9.22 -2.01 -7.79
C GLU A 21 -8.80 -3.47 -8.06
N HIS A 22 -7.73 -3.95 -7.41
CA HIS A 22 -7.20 -5.32 -7.56
C HIS A 22 -7.74 -6.26 -6.46
N ASN A 23 -9.03 -6.16 -6.13
CA ASN A 23 -9.71 -7.04 -5.14
C ASN A 23 -9.05 -7.05 -3.76
N ARG A 24 -8.51 -5.92 -3.30
CA ARG A 24 -7.78 -5.80 -2.03
C ARG A 24 -6.58 -6.77 -1.95
N ASN A 25 -5.91 -7.04 -3.07
CA ASN A 25 -4.70 -7.86 -3.09
C ASN A 25 -3.49 -7.11 -2.53
N TYR A 26 -3.37 -7.13 -1.21
CA TYR A 26 -2.31 -6.45 -0.47
C TYR A 26 -0.91 -7.01 -0.73
N ILE A 27 -0.80 -8.31 -1.09
CA ILE A 27 0.50 -8.96 -1.36
C ILE A 27 1.06 -8.43 -2.67
N GLU A 28 0.29 -8.54 -3.75
CA GLU A 28 0.69 -8.04 -5.07
C GLU A 28 0.97 -6.52 -5.02
N THR A 29 0.11 -5.77 -4.34
CA THR A 29 0.30 -4.32 -4.19
C THR A 29 1.60 -4.00 -3.44
N ALA A 30 1.90 -4.74 -2.37
CA ALA A 30 3.13 -4.55 -1.61
C ALA A 30 4.38 -4.83 -2.45
N GLU A 31 4.37 -5.92 -3.23
CA GLU A 31 5.46 -6.27 -4.14
C GLU A 31 5.60 -5.23 -5.26
N LYS A 32 4.50 -4.83 -5.91
CA LYS A 32 4.51 -3.85 -7.01
C LYS A 32 5.13 -2.52 -6.59
N TYR A 33 4.78 -2.03 -5.41
CA TYR A 33 5.21 -0.72 -4.93
C TYR A 33 6.42 -0.77 -3.98
N GLN A 34 7.00 -1.96 -3.78
CA GLN A 34 8.15 -2.20 -2.89
C GLN A 34 7.92 -1.63 -1.48
N VAL A 35 6.72 -1.84 -0.95
CA VAL A 35 6.28 -1.45 0.39
C VAL A 35 5.90 -2.69 1.18
N SER A 36 5.78 -2.59 2.50
CA SER A 36 5.36 -3.76 3.28
C SER A 36 3.86 -4.02 3.15
N TYR A 37 3.47 -5.29 3.18
CA TYR A 37 2.07 -5.71 3.28
C TYR A 37 1.32 -4.97 4.40
N GLN A 38 1.97 -4.83 5.56
CA GLN A 38 1.40 -4.13 6.71
C GLN A 38 1.17 -2.64 6.44
N GLN A 39 2.04 -1.99 5.67
CA GLN A 39 1.87 -0.60 5.25
C GLN A 39 0.65 -0.46 4.33
N VAL A 40 0.55 -1.28 3.27
CA VAL A 40 -0.59 -1.26 2.34
C VAL A 40 -1.90 -1.47 3.10
N ARG A 41 -1.97 -2.51 3.93
CA ARG A 41 -3.17 -2.80 4.74
C ARG A 41 -3.52 -1.64 5.67
N SER A 42 -2.54 -1.03 6.34
CA SER A 42 -2.79 0.10 7.23
C SER A 42 -3.27 1.34 6.49
N TRP A 43 -2.81 1.58 5.26
CA TRP A 43 -3.28 2.69 4.44
C TRP A 43 -4.69 2.46 3.91
N VAL A 44 -4.99 1.24 3.45
CA VAL A 44 -6.34 0.88 2.99
C VAL A 44 -7.36 1.00 4.12
N ILE A 45 -7.04 0.50 5.33
CA ILE A 45 -7.93 0.62 6.51
C ILE A 45 -8.15 2.07 6.94
N LYS A 46 -7.17 2.96 6.75
CA LYS A 46 -7.32 4.39 7.08
C LYS A 46 -8.11 5.17 6.03
N TYR A 47 -8.25 4.60 4.83
CA TYR A 47 -8.96 5.20 3.72
C TYR A 47 -10.44 4.78 3.68
N ASP A 48 -10.74 3.57 4.17
CA ASP A 48 -12.09 3.09 4.52
C ASP A 48 -12.61 3.84 5.77
#